data_AF-A0A3S3QKL0-F1
#
_entry.id   AF-A0A3S3QKL0-F1
#
_cell.length_a   1.000
_cell.length_b   1.000
_cell.length_c   1.000
_cell.angle_alpha   90.00
_cell.angle_beta   90.00
_cell.angle_gamma   90.00
#
_symmetry.space_group_name_H-M   'P 1'
#
loop_
_entity.id
_entity.type
_entity.pdbx_description
1 polymer ?
#
loop_
_entity_poly.entity_id
_entity_poly.type
_entity_poly.pdbx_seq_one_letter_code
_entity_poly.pdbx_strand_id
1 'polypeptide(L)'
;MASETDQLARDFEEVNKLLTRYPQIHVAQTEGDPPAAYEVEYRLTGLTRQADGNIGRTSRHLLRINLPFGYPHFPPTVKPLTPVFHPDIDPDAVRIASYWQQNPSLAELVLYIGEMICAKNYNLEEPFNQEAADWYGEHSSEFPLDEIQQGEADFEVGDLSFEEDSDLGLSLEIDVPEENIDEQLKEIQHHIDRNEVVTAGKLLTALSSSSPETQRLEKIVSSVLSKRDKLIQELEELENEDRFSEAYKLFEKVREIAIDTPALSDIGQRLQQSQAMLDTFALPDSIENEQEPSATKGKKAAKKKKTAGKSPEKIKEKAPIERRPHRPPIKIPVKTILSGLVLLATVGGCTLLYTNDMDKVIEAESNWIEIKYRPCTTPDQFKQKRIQAEKLLVSLKSVYIPGLGQKKLEAEIHNLLNAPDFKKGEAGDLEYKGNVLPAPVINLLEPIDKKINAAAGAARKEEFTEALVLYEEVLTEAETAKPGALEPHAATANAELDKRIKVINEKLTEIRTQAGQEEKFKERNEAEKRYQEVIASFQKLKK
;
A
#
# COMPACT_ATOMS: atom_id res chain seq x y z
N MET A 1 -2.06 21.02 9.04
CA MET A 1 -1.73 19.63 8.71
C MET A 1 -2.02 18.82 9.96
N ALA A 2 -3.08 18.01 9.95
CA ALA A 2 -3.35 17.11 11.07
C ALA A 2 -2.25 16.03 11.11
N SER A 3 -1.83 15.59 12.30
CA SER A 3 -0.87 14.49 12.38
C SER A 3 -1.52 13.18 11.89
N GLU A 4 -0.72 12.21 11.43
CA GLU A 4 -1.20 10.87 11.06
C GLU A 4 -2.07 10.25 12.18
N THR A 5 -1.62 10.43 13.43
CA THR A 5 -2.35 10.06 14.65
C THR A 5 -3.73 10.72 14.74
N ASP A 6 -3.85 12.02 14.41
CA ASP A 6 -5.13 12.74 14.43
C ASP A 6 -6.08 12.28 13.31
N GLN A 7 -5.55 11.77 12.19
CA GLN A 7 -6.37 11.20 11.13
C GLN A 7 -6.93 9.84 11.54
N LEU A 8 -6.09 8.94 12.05
CA LEU A 8 -6.51 7.62 12.53
C LEU A 8 -7.57 7.69 13.63
N ALA A 9 -7.44 8.65 14.55
CA ALA A 9 -8.42 8.87 15.60
C ALA A 9 -9.79 9.34 15.05
N ARG A 10 -9.78 10.25 14.06
CA ARG A 10 -11.01 10.74 13.42
C ARG A 10 -11.71 9.64 12.62
N ASP A 11 -10.95 8.87 11.86
CA ASP A 11 -11.52 7.76 11.07
C ASP A 11 -12.10 6.68 11.97
N PHE A 12 -11.47 6.40 13.11
CA PHE A 12 -12.01 5.46 14.09
C PHE A 12 -13.35 5.94 14.68
N GLU A 13 -13.46 7.22 15.01
CA GLU A 13 -14.71 7.82 15.50
C GLU A 13 -15.81 7.76 14.44
N GLU A 14 -15.47 8.08 13.18
CA GLU A 14 -16.39 8.02 12.05
C GLU A 14 -16.91 6.60 11.79
N VAL A 15 -16.01 5.61 11.78
CA VAL A 15 -16.37 4.19 11.61
C VAL A 15 -17.34 3.75 12.71
N ASN A 16 -17.04 4.02 13.99
CA ASN A 16 -17.93 3.63 15.09
C ASN A 16 -19.30 4.32 15.01
N LYS A 17 -19.32 5.62 14.68
CA LYS A 17 -20.56 6.39 14.52
C LYS A 17 -21.41 5.84 13.39
N LEU A 18 -20.80 5.49 12.26
CA LEU A 18 -21.50 4.94 11.11
C LEU A 18 -22.05 3.55 11.42
N LEU A 19 -21.23 2.66 12.01
CA LEU A 19 -21.64 1.28 12.31
C LEU A 19 -22.76 1.17 13.34
N THR A 20 -22.98 2.21 14.17
CA THR A 20 -24.16 2.28 15.04
C THR A 20 -25.47 2.23 14.25
N ARG A 21 -25.47 2.70 12.99
CA ARG A 21 -26.63 2.66 12.08
C ARG A 21 -26.77 1.33 11.35
N TYR A 22 -25.76 0.47 11.37
CA TYR A 22 -25.69 -0.74 10.55
C TYR A 22 -25.44 -1.97 11.41
N PRO A 23 -26.47 -2.52 12.07
CA PRO A 23 -26.30 -3.61 13.06
C PRO A 23 -25.76 -4.92 12.45
N GLN A 24 -25.78 -5.05 11.13
CA GLN A 24 -25.21 -6.18 10.39
C GLN A 24 -23.66 -6.13 10.35
N ILE A 25 -23.02 -5.00 10.63
CA ILE A 25 -21.57 -4.82 10.50
C ILE A 25 -21.02 -4.29 11.83
N HIS A 26 -19.97 -4.92 12.35
CA HIS A 26 -19.33 -4.45 13.58
C HIS A 26 -17.83 -4.73 13.59
N VAL A 27 -17.09 -3.87 14.28
CA VAL A 27 -15.66 -4.08 14.54
C VAL A 27 -15.51 -5.12 15.65
N ALA A 28 -14.94 -6.28 15.31
CA ALA A 28 -14.69 -7.37 16.26
C ALA A 28 -13.42 -7.13 17.09
N GLN A 29 -12.37 -6.60 16.46
CA GLN A 29 -11.09 -6.31 17.11
C GLN A 29 -10.40 -5.12 16.45
N THR A 30 -9.59 -4.39 17.23
CA THR A 30 -8.70 -3.33 16.73
C THR A 30 -7.29 -3.52 17.28
N GLU A 31 -6.27 -3.09 16.53
CA GLU A 31 -4.88 -3.05 16.98
C GLU A 31 -4.27 -1.65 16.79
N GLY A 32 -3.55 -1.16 17.80
CA GLY A 32 -2.97 0.20 17.84
C GLY A 32 -3.76 1.16 18.74
N ASP A 33 -3.15 2.31 19.03
CA ASP A 33 -3.78 3.42 19.77
C ASP A 33 -3.25 4.76 19.24
N PRO A 34 -3.99 5.47 18.36
CA PRO A 34 -5.26 5.10 17.71
C PRO A 34 -5.13 3.91 16.76
N PRO A 35 -6.24 3.21 16.45
CA PRO A 35 -6.19 1.93 15.75
C PRO A 35 -5.72 2.06 14.30
N ALA A 36 -4.71 1.27 13.95
CA ALA A 36 -4.15 1.15 12.60
C ALA A 36 -4.57 -0.17 11.93
N ALA A 37 -5.19 -1.09 12.65
CA ALA A 37 -5.81 -2.28 12.07
C ALA A 37 -7.16 -2.59 12.70
N TYR A 38 -8.06 -3.12 11.88
CA TYR A 38 -9.45 -3.44 12.20
C TYR A 38 -9.78 -4.85 11.72
N GLU A 39 -10.36 -5.68 12.57
CA GLU A 39 -11.04 -6.89 12.16
C GLU A 39 -12.55 -6.62 12.21
N VAL A 40 -13.19 -6.65 11.05
CA VAL A 40 -14.60 -6.29 10.88
C VAL A 40 -15.39 -7.55 10.54
N GLU A 41 -16.42 -7.81 11.32
CA GLU A 41 -17.38 -8.90 11.10
C GLU A 41 -18.59 -8.37 10.34
N TYR A 42 -18.91 -9.05 9.24
CA TYR A 42 -20.07 -8.79 8.40
C TYR A 42 -21.07 -9.92 8.54
N ARG A 43 -22.29 -9.61 9.01
CA ARG A 43 -23.42 -10.54 9.12
C ARG A 43 -24.35 -10.39 7.92
N LEU A 44 -23.81 -10.68 6.74
CA LEU A 44 -24.44 -10.52 5.44
C LEU A 44 -24.32 -11.81 4.64
N THR A 45 -25.33 -12.11 3.83
CA THR A 45 -25.32 -13.28 2.95
C THR A 45 -24.33 -13.05 1.80
N GLY A 46 -23.30 -13.88 1.75
CA GLY A 46 -22.30 -13.90 0.68
C GLY A 46 -21.94 -15.32 0.27
N LEU A 47 -21.19 -15.46 -0.82
CA LEU A 47 -20.75 -16.76 -1.33
C LEU A 47 -19.42 -17.16 -0.70
N THR A 48 -19.26 -18.45 -0.44
CA THR A 48 -18.05 -19.05 0.12
C THR A 48 -17.80 -20.39 -0.52
N ARG A 49 -16.53 -20.76 -0.68
CA ARG A 49 -16.18 -22.12 -1.08
C ARG A 49 -16.29 -23.03 0.14
N GLN A 50 -17.20 -24.00 0.07
CA GLN A 50 -17.37 -24.99 1.12
C GLN A 50 -16.26 -26.05 1.05
N ALA A 51 -16.08 -26.82 2.12
CA ALA A 51 -15.03 -27.84 2.23
C ALA A 51 -15.15 -28.99 1.21
N ASP A 52 -16.33 -29.16 0.62
CA ASP A 52 -16.62 -30.12 -0.46
C ASP A 52 -16.25 -29.58 -1.86
N GLY A 53 -15.79 -28.33 -1.95
CA GLY A 53 -15.44 -27.65 -3.19
C GLY A 53 -16.60 -26.91 -3.86
N ASN A 54 -17.83 -27.09 -3.37
CA ASN A 54 -19.01 -26.41 -3.91
C ASN A 54 -19.12 -24.96 -3.44
N ILE A 55 -19.81 -24.15 -4.23
CA ILE A 55 -20.11 -22.75 -3.89
C ILE A 55 -21.39 -22.75 -3.05
N GLY A 56 -21.27 -22.26 -1.81
CA GLY A 56 -22.38 -22.18 -0.87
C GLY A 56 -22.56 -20.77 -0.31
N ARG A 57 -23.75 -20.48 0.20
CA ARG A 57 -24.07 -19.21 0.86
C ARG A 57 -23.74 -19.28 2.35
N THR A 58 -23.07 -18.26 2.86
CA THR A 58 -22.73 -18.09 4.28
C THR A 58 -23.09 -16.67 4.72
N SER A 59 -23.59 -16.51 5.96
CA SER A 59 -24.09 -15.23 6.48
C SER A 59 -23.12 -14.50 7.42
N ARG A 60 -21.89 -15.00 7.57
CA ARG A 60 -20.87 -14.44 8.47
C ARG A 60 -19.50 -14.44 7.80
N HIS A 61 -18.92 -13.25 7.67
CA HIS A 61 -17.62 -13.04 7.04
C HIS A 61 -16.76 -12.17 7.94
N LEU A 62 -15.46 -12.45 7.97
CA LEU A 62 -14.50 -11.68 8.77
C LEU A 62 -13.39 -11.18 7.84
N LEU A 63 -13.13 -9.87 7.88
CA LEU A 63 -12.09 -9.25 7.08
C LEU A 63 -11.22 -8.36 7.95
N ARG A 64 -9.93 -8.34 7.65
CA ARG A 64 -8.93 -7.52 8.33
C ARG A 64 -8.50 -6.36 7.44
N ILE A 65 -8.66 -5.13 7.93
CA ILE A 65 -8.23 -3.89 7.29
C ILE A 65 -6.99 -3.40 8.02
N ASN A 66 -5.87 -3.23 7.34
CA ASN A 66 -4.67 -2.61 7.91
C ASN A 66 -4.36 -1.29 7.18
N LEU A 67 -4.12 -0.24 7.95
CA LEU A 67 -3.75 1.08 7.49
C LEU A 67 -2.22 1.18 7.44
N PRO A 68 -1.61 1.38 6.27
CA PRO A 68 -0.16 1.46 6.15
C PRO A 68 0.38 2.80 6.63
N PHE A 69 1.69 2.87 6.85
CA PHE A 69 2.38 4.15 7.04
C PHE A 69 2.17 5.06 5.83
N GLY A 70 1.77 6.31 6.07
CA GLY A 70 1.44 7.28 5.03
C GLY A 70 0.00 7.19 4.53
N TYR A 71 -0.87 6.46 5.22
CA TYR A 71 -2.32 6.61 5.10
C TYR A 71 -2.75 8.06 5.43
N PRO A 72 -3.74 8.65 4.72
CA PRO A 72 -4.60 8.06 3.68
C PRO A 72 -4.02 8.13 2.25
N HIS A 73 -2.81 8.69 2.07
CA HIS A 73 -2.19 8.80 0.75
C HIS A 73 -1.85 7.43 0.16
N PHE A 74 -1.47 6.46 1.00
CA PHE A 74 -1.42 5.05 0.62
C PHE A 74 -2.72 4.34 1.02
N PRO A 75 -3.30 3.52 0.12
CA PRO A 75 -4.56 2.84 0.38
C PRO A 75 -4.44 1.81 1.51
N PRO A 76 -5.53 1.57 2.26
CA PRO A 76 -5.61 0.43 3.16
C PRO A 76 -5.32 -0.90 2.45
N THR A 77 -4.90 -1.89 3.21
CA THR A 77 -4.85 -3.28 2.75
C THR A 77 -5.98 -4.05 3.42
N VAL A 78 -6.76 -4.77 2.63
CA VAL A 78 -7.90 -5.55 3.12
C VAL A 78 -7.65 -7.02 2.80
N LYS A 79 -7.68 -7.85 3.84
CA LYS A 79 -7.47 -9.30 3.74
C LYS A 79 -8.69 -10.05 4.27
N PRO A 80 -9.28 -10.97 3.48
CA PRO A 80 -10.35 -11.81 4.00
C PRO A 80 -9.77 -12.87 4.96
N LEU A 81 -10.40 -13.03 6.13
CA LEU A 81 -10.10 -14.09 7.09
C LEU A 81 -11.03 -15.30 6.90
N THR A 82 -12.15 -15.11 6.21
CA THR A 82 -13.07 -16.17 5.75
C THR A 82 -12.94 -16.39 4.24
N PRO A 83 -13.16 -17.62 3.71
CA PRO A 83 -13.00 -17.94 2.29
C PRO A 83 -14.16 -17.42 1.43
N VAL A 84 -14.25 -16.08 1.28
CA VAL A 84 -15.27 -15.41 0.46
C VAL A 84 -15.02 -15.71 -1.03
N PHE A 85 -16.05 -16.18 -1.72
CA PHE A 85 -16.02 -16.49 -3.14
C PHE A 85 -16.56 -15.30 -3.94
N HIS A 86 -15.67 -14.46 -4.47
CA HIS A 86 -16.03 -13.23 -5.18
C HIS A 86 -14.96 -12.88 -6.24
N PRO A 87 -15.32 -12.30 -7.41
CA PRO A 87 -14.36 -11.97 -8.48
C PRO A 87 -13.20 -11.08 -8.03
N ASP A 88 -13.48 -10.08 -7.20
CA ASP A 88 -12.51 -9.10 -6.67
C ASP A 88 -11.83 -9.50 -5.34
N ILE A 89 -12.03 -10.74 -4.87
CA ILE A 89 -11.48 -11.21 -3.57
C ILE A 89 -10.59 -12.44 -3.79
N ASP A 90 -9.35 -12.32 -3.34
CA ASP A 90 -8.35 -13.39 -3.25
C ASP A 90 -8.09 -13.73 -1.76
N PRO A 91 -7.63 -14.95 -1.41
CA PRO A 91 -7.27 -15.28 -0.03
C PRO A 91 -6.29 -14.31 0.65
N ASP A 92 -5.45 -13.60 -0.12
CA ASP A 92 -4.49 -12.66 0.43
C ASP A 92 -4.90 -11.19 0.33
N ALA A 93 -5.86 -10.82 -0.54
CA ALA A 93 -6.25 -9.42 -0.74
C ALA A 93 -7.65 -9.21 -1.34
N VAL A 94 -8.27 -8.08 -0.99
CA VAL A 94 -9.47 -7.55 -1.67
C VAL A 94 -9.07 -6.38 -2.56
N ARG A 95 -9.59 -6.35 -3.79
CA ARG A 95 -9.35 -5.24 -4.71
C ARG A 95 -10.16 -4.01 -4.33
N ILE A 96 -9.49 -3.04 -3.71
CA ILE A 96 -10.11 -1.77 -3.33
C ILE A 96 -9.46 -0.55 -3.98
N ALA A 97 -8.41 -0.73 -4.79
CA ALA A 97 -7.60 0.37 -5.32
C ALA A 97 -8.42 1.40 -6.13
N SER A 98 -9.23 0.94 -7.08
CA SER A 98 -10.07 1.81 -7.91
C SER A 98 -11.18 2.51 -7.12
N TYR A 99 -11.64 1.90 -6.01
CA TYR A 99 -12.59 2.53 -5.10
C TYR A 99 -11.89 3.59 -4.24
N TRP A 100 -10.73 3.28 -3.68
CA TRP A 100 -9.95 4.20 -2.83
C TRP A 100 -9.46 5.45 -3.58
N GLN A 101 -9.19 5.33 -4.90
CA GLN A 101 -8.84 6.48 -5.75
C GLN A 101 -9.94 7.55 -5.83
N GLN A 102 -11.17 7.23 -5.46
CA GLN A 102 -12.29 8.18 -5.39
C GLN A 102 -12.27 9.01 -4.09
N ASN A 103 -11.26 8.81 -3.25
CA ASN A 103 -11.10 9.40 -1.91
C ASN A 103 -12.30 9.15 -0.96
N PRO A 104 -12.78 7.89 -0.83
CA PRO A 104 -13.81 7.57 0.15
C PRO A 104 -13.25 7.66 1.59
N SER A 105 -14.14 7.80 2.57
CA SER A 105 -13.75 7.65 3.97
C SER A 105 -13.51 6.18 4.34
N LEU A 106 -12.81 5.93 5.45
CA LEU A 106 -12.63 4.56 5.95
C LEU A 106 -13.99 3.90 6.27
N ALA A 107 -14.96 4.69 6.75
CA ALA A 107 -16.29 4.21 7.05
C ALA A 107 -17.08 3.82 5.79
N GLU A 108 -16.94 4.58 4.71
CA GLU A 108 -17.49 4.24 3.39
C GLU A 108 -16.85 2.98 2.82
N LEU A 109 -15.54 2.80 2.97
CA LEU A 109 -14.85 1.57 2.58
C LEU A 109 -15.40 0.34 3.31
N VAL A 110 -15.67 0.45 4.62
CA VAL A 110 -16.29 -0.65 5.39
C VAL A 110 -17.66 -1.01 4.83
N LEU A 111 -18.50 -0.04 4.47
CA LEU A 111 -19.78 -0.32 3.82
C LEU A 111 -19.62 -0.96 2.44
N TYR A 112 -18.70 -0.41 1.63
CA TYR A 112 -18.42 -0.90 0.28
C TYR A 112 -17.99 -2.38 0.28
N ILE A 113 -17.17 -2.80 1.24
CA ILE A 113 -16.79 -4.21 1.42
C ILE A 113 -18.04 -5.07 1.71
N GLY A 114 -18.98 -4.57 2.53
CA GLY A 114 -20.26 -5.24 2.76
C GLY A 114 -21.07 -5.41 1.46
N GLU A 115 -21.09 -4.38 0.61
CA GLU A 115 -21.77 -4.44 -0.69
C GLU A 115 -21.11 -5.44 -1.65
N MET A 116 -19.78 -5.55 -1.63
CA MET A 116 -19.04 -6.58 -2.38
C MET A 116 -19.44 -7.98 -1.91
N ILE A 117 -19.51 -8.22 -0.59
CA ILE A 117 -19.92 -9.53 -0.03
C ILE A 117 -21.33 -9.91 -0.49
N CYS A 118 -22.23 -8.93 -0.60
CA CYS A 118 -23.61 -9.12 -1.08
C CYS A 118 -23.72 -9.28 -2.61
N ALA A 119 -22.59 -9.30 -3.33
CA ALA A 119 -22.52 -9.32 -4.79
C ALA A 119 -23.23 -8.13 -5.47
N LYS A 120 -23.26 -6.96 -4.82
CA LYS A 120 -23.78 -5.71 -5.42
C LYS A 120 -22.74 -5.03 -6.32
N ASN A 121 -21.47 -5.09 -5.91
CA ASN A 121 -20.34 -4.51 -6.62
C ASN A 121 -19.32 -5.60 -6.96
N TYR A 122 -19.12 -5.89 -8.25
CA TYR A 122 -18.14 -6.86 -8.72
C TYR A 122 -17.63 -6.50 -10.13
N ASN A 123 -16.38 -6.85 -10.42
CA ASN A 123 -15.75 -6.69 -11.73
C ASN A 123 -15.46 -8.05 -12.39
N LEU A 124 -15.91 -8.22 -13.64
CA LEU A 124 -15.71 -9.43 -14.44
C LEU A 124 -14.57 -9.32 -15.48
N GLU A 125 -14.07 -8.11 -15.77
CA GLU A 125 -13.08 -7.89 -16.85
C GLU A 125 -11.67 -8.30 -16.43
N GLU A 126 -11.25 -7.90 -15.24
CA GLU A 126 -9.91 -8.18 -14.72
C GLU A 126 -9.99 -8.81 -13.33
N PRO A 127 -10.69 -9.93 -13.06
CA PRO A 127 -10.92 -10.43 -11.70
C PRO A 127 -9.64 -10.90 -11.00
N PHE A 128 -9.60 -10.87 -9.67
CA PHE A 128 -8.58 -11.60 -8.90
C PHE A 128 -8.85 -13.11 -8.93
N ASN A 129 -10.13 -13.50 -8.92
CA ASN A 129 -10.56 -14.88 -9.00
C ASN A 129 -11.36 -15.11 -10.27
N GLN A 130 -10.71 -15.68 -11.30
CA GLN A 130 -11.34 -15.94 -12.60
C GLN A 130 -12.52 -16.90 -12.51
N GLU A 131 -12.43 -17.94 -11.68
CA GLU A 131 -13.52 -18.90 -11.50
C GLU A 131 -14.76 -18.24 -10.88
N ALA A 132 -14.57 -17.31 -9.94
CA ALA A 132 -15.67 -16.53 -9.40
C ALA A 132 -16.27 -15.59 -10.45
N ALA A 133 -15.47 -14.99 -11.32
CA ALA A 133 -16.00 -14.14 -12.40
C ALA A 133 -16.87 -14.93 -13.39
N ASP A 134 -16.41 -16.12 -13.81
CA ASP A 134 -17.18 -16.97 -14.72
C ASP A 134 -18.51 -17.39 -14.08
N TRP A 135 -18.47 -17.80 -12.80
CA TRP A 135 -19.67 -18.17 -12.05
C TRP A 135 -20.65 -16.99 -11.87
N TYR A 136 -20.14 -15.81 -11.52
CA TYR A 136 -20.95 -14.59 -11.39
C TYR A 136 -21.59 -14.18 -12.71
N GLY A 137 -20.89 -14.36 -13.84
CA GLY A 137 -21.42 -14.12 -15.18
C GLY A 137 -22.61 -15.03 -15.50
N GLU A 138 -22.54 -16.31 -15.11
CA GLU A 138 -23.63 -17.27 -15.31
C GLU A 138 -24.83 -17.05 -14.38
N HIS A 139 -24.59 -16.51 -13.17
CA HIS A 139 -25.60 -16.38 -12.10
C HIS A 139 -25.98 -14.92 -11.82
N SER A 140 -25.73 -13.99 -12.76
CA SER A 140 -25.97 -12.56 -12.57
C SER A 140 -27.43 -12.20 -12.20
N SER A 141 -28.40 -13.07 -12.55
CA SER A 141 -29.81 -12.88 -12.16
C SER A 141 -30.12 -13.17 -10.69
N GLU A 142 -29.18 -13.74 -9.94
CA GLU A 142 -29.34 -14.05 -8.51
C GLU A 142 -28.84 -12.93 -7.58
N PHE A 143 -28.26 -11.87 -8.14
CA PHE A 143 -27.67 -10.76 -7.38
C PHE A 143 -28.60 -9.53 -7.32
N PRO A 144 -28.56 -8.74 -6.23
CA PRO A 144 -27.73 -8.93 -5.02
C PRO A 144 -28.26 -10.04 -4.10
N LEU A 145 -27.37 -10.66 -3.33
CA LEU A 145 -27.68 -11.79 -2.43
C LEU A 145 -28.33 -11.34 -1.12
N ASP A 146 -28.03 -10.12 -0.69
CA ASP A 146 -28.49 -9.49 0.55
C ASP A 146 -28.43 -7.97 0.39
N GLU A 147 -28.98 -7.25 1.37
CA GLU A 147 -28.93 -5.78 1.40
C GLU A 147 -28.54 -5.27 2.79
N ILE A 148 -27.68 -4.25 2.82
CA ILE A 148 -27.27 -3.58 4.05
C ILE A 148 -28.40 -2.65 4.50
N GLN A 149 -29.00 -2.94 5.64
CA GLN A 149 -30.12 -2.19 6.20
C GLN A 149 -29.65 -1.19 7.26
N GLN A 150 -30.16 0.04 7.18
CA GLN A 150 -30.03 0.99 8.28
C GLN A 150 -31.01 0.60 9.40
N GLY A 151 -30.50 0.43 10.62
CA GLY A 151 -31.32 0.17 11.79
C GLY A 151 -32.14 1.40 12.19
N GLU A 152 -33.42 1.21 12.49
CA GLU A 152 -34.22 2.19 13.22
C GLU A 152 -33.64 2.32 14.63
N ALA A 153 -32.84 3.36 14.86
CA ALA A 153 -32.35 3.67 16.19
C ALA A 153 -33.51 4.27 16.99
N ASP A 154 -34.21 3.43 17.76
CA ASP A 154 -35.04 3.87 18.90
C ASP A 154 -34.13 4.62 19.90
N PHE A 155 -33.97 5.92 19.69
CA PHE A 155 -33.42 6.80 20.70
C PHE A 155 -34.50 7.00 21.78
N GLU A 156 -34.42 6.23 22.87
CA GLU A 156 -35.00 6.65 24.15
C GLU A 156 -34.27 7.93 24.60
N VAL A 157 -34.81 9.08 24.19
CA VAL A 157 -34.38 10.37 24.72
C VAL A 157 -35.00 10.51 26.11
N GLY A 158 -34.19 10.17 27.11
CA GLY A 158 -34.44 10.55 28.49
C GLY A 158 -34.47 12.08 28.61
N ASP A 159 -35.65 12.59 28.92
CA ASP A 159 -35.96 13.79 29.69
C ASP A 159 -35.03 14.99 29.49
N LEU A 160 -35.35 15.83 28.50
CA LEU A 160 -35.16 17.28 28.63
C LEU A 160 -36.43 17.97 28.14
N SER A 161 -37.28 18.26 29.12
CA SER A 161 -38.42 19.18 29.03
C SER A 161 -38.04 20.50 28.35
N PHE A 162 -38.59 20.73 27.17
CA PHE A 162 -38.94 22.08 26.72
C PHE A 162 -40.45 22.12 26.65
N GLU A 163 -41.04 22.86 27.60
CA GLU A 163 -42.47 23.05 27.65
C GLU A 163 -42.98 23.69 26.37
N GLU A 164 -44.11 23.13 25.95
CA GLU A 164 -44.96 23.51 24.84
C GLU A 164 -45.35 24.98 24.90
N ASP A 165 -45.51 25.58 23.72
CA ASP A 165 -46.67 26.43 23.53
C ASP A 165 -47.24 26.27 22.11
N SER A 166 -48.53 25.94 22.10
CA SER A 166 -49.52 26.18 21.04
C SER A 166 -49.68 25.16 19.91
N ASP A 167 -50.44 24.10 20.23
CA ASP A 167 -51.81 23.86 19.74
C ASP A 167 -52.03 23.84 18.21
N LEU A 168 -52.28 22.65 17.64
CA LEU A 168 -53.53 22.31 16.94
C LEU A 168 -53.50 20.89 16.31
N GLY A 169 -54.40 20.03 16.80
CA GLY A 169 -55.29 19.19 15.99
C GLY A 169 -54.73 18.12 15.05
N LEU A 170 -54.97 16.85 15.42
CA LEU A 170 -54.89 15.68 14.54
C LEU A 170 -55.48 15.91 13.13
N SER A 171 -54.75 15.48 12.09
CA SER A 171 -55.25 14.43 11.19
C SER A 171 -54.12 13.85 10.33
N LEU A 172 -54.21 12.54 10.10
CA LEU A 172 -53.28 11.72 9.35
C LEU A 172 -53.50 11.95 7.84
N GLU A 173 -52.59 12.68 7.19
CA GLU A 173 -52.39 12.62 5.74
C GLU A 173 -50.89 12.43 5.49
N ILE A 174 -50.58 11.35 4.77
CA ILE A 174 -49.22 11.02 4.33
C ILE A 174 -48.89 11.99 3.19
N ASP A 175 -48.18 13.07 3.52
CA ASP A 175 -47.62 13.98 2.52
C ASP A 175 -46.19 13.55 2.19
N VAL A 176 -45.97 13.22 0.93
CA VAL A 176 -44.65 13.02 0.32
C VAL A 176 -43.97 14.39 0.32
N PRO A 177 -42.77 14.57 0.92
CA PRO A 177 -42.14 15.88 0.92
C PRO A 177 -41.74 16.24 -0.51
N GLU A 178 -42.40 17.24 -1.09
CA GLU A 178 -41.93 17.91 -2.30
C GLU A 178 -40.55 18.51 -2.00
N GLU A 179 -39.53 18.11 -2.76
CA GLU A 179 -38.22 18.74 -2.75
C GLU A 179 -38.40 20.23 -3.06
N ASN A 180 -38.01 21.09 -2.11
CA ASN A 180 -38.09 22.53 -2.27
C ASN A 180 -37.02 23.01 -3.27
N ILE A 181 -37.36 22.96 -4.56
CA ILE A 181 -36.49 23.36 -5.68
C ILE A 181 -35.93 24.77 -5.47
N ASP A 182 -36.69 25.68 -4.84
CA ASP A 182 -36.25 27.06 -4.58
C ASP A 182 -35.13 27.15 -3.54
N GLU A 183 -35.04 26.18 -2.62
CA GLU A 183 -33.98 26.11 -1.60
C GLU A 183 -32.68 25.57 -2.22
N GLN A 184 -32.79 24.55 -3.07
CA GLN A 184 -31.66 24.01 -3.84
C GLN A 184 -31.10 25.03 -4.85
N LEU A 185 -31.96 25.85 -5.47
CA LEU A 185 -31.52 26.92 -6.36
C LEU A 185 -30.73 28.01 -5.61
N LYS A 186 -31.12 28.33 -4.37
CA LYS A 186 -30.37 29.26 -3.50
C LYS A 186 -29.02 28.68 -3.11
N GLU A 187 -28.95 27.39 -2.81
CA GLU A 187 -27.69 26.70 -2.50
C GLU A 187 -26.73 26.74 -3.70
N ILE A 188 -27.23 26.48 -4.91
CA ILE A 188 -26.42 26.57 -6.14
C ILE A 188 -25.92 27.99 -6.39
N GLN A 189 -26.77 29.00 -6.21
CA GLN A 189 -26.34 30.39 -6.33
C GLN A 189 -25.24 30.72 -5.31
N HIS A 190 -25.33 30.17 -4.10
CA HIS A 190 -24.33 30.37 -3.07
C HIS A 190 -22.96 29.76 -3.42
N HIS A 191 -22.95 28.58 -4.06
CA HIS A 191 -21.72 27.97 -4.60
C HIS A 191 -21.12 28.80 -5.74
N ILE A 192 -21.94 29.37 -6.62
CA ILE A 192 -21.49 30.26 -7.70
C ILE A 192 -20.84 31.52 -7.11
N ASP A 193 -21.43 32.12 -6.07
CA ASP A 193 -20.89 33.33 -5.42
C ASP A 193 -19.54 33.07 -4.70
N ARG A 194 -19.27 31.81 -4.33
CA ARG A 194 -17.99 31.36 -3.75
C ARG A 194 -16.93 30.95 -4.78
N ASN A 195 -17.23 31.05 -6.08
CA ASN A 195 -16.42 30.51 -7.17
C ASN A 195 -16.23 28.98 -7.11
N GLU A 196 -17.16 28.26 -6.49
CA GLU A 196 -17.21 26.79 -6.44
C GLU A 196 -18.05 26.26 -7.63
N VAL A 197 -17.55 26.58 -8.83
CA VAL A 197 -18.31 26.46 -10.08
C VAL A 197 -18.43 25.00 -10.53
N VAL A 198 -17.49 24.13 -10.16
CA VAL A 198 -17.56 22.69 -10.48
C VAL A 198 -18.66 22.01 -9.68
N THR A 199 -18.78 22.36 -8.40
CA THR A 199 -19.80 21.88 -7.48
C THR A 199 -21.17 22.39 -7.90
N ALA A 200 -21.29 23.68 -8.21
CA ALA A 200 -22.52 24.26 -8.75
C ALA A 200 -22.97 23.58 -10.05
N GLY A 201 -22.06 23.23 -10.95
CA GLY A 201 -22.38 22.49 -12.19
C GLY A 201 -22.91 21.08 -11.95
N LYS A 202 -22.35 20.35 -10.96
CA LYS A 202 -22.84 19.03 -10.57
C LYS A 202 -24.26 19.10 -9.99
N LEU A 203 -24.48 20.05 -9.08
CA LEU A 203 -25.79 20.28 -8.47
C LEU A 203 -26.86 20.69 -9.51
N LEU A 204 -26.49 21.54 -10.48
CA LEU A 204 -27.38 21.90 -11.61
C LEU A 204 -27.73 20.70 -12.50
N THR A 205 -26.78 19.77 -12.70
CA THR A 205 -27.01 18.55 -13.50
C THR A 205 -27.96 17.58 -12.78
N ALA A 206 -27.89 17.53 -11.45
CA ALA A 206 -28.75 16.66 -10.63
C ALA A 206 -30.21 17.13 -10.59
N LEU A 207 -30.46 18.44 -10.64
CA LEU A 207 -31.78 19.05 -10.45
C LEU A 207 -32.85 18.68 -11.50
N SER A 208 -32.49 18.11 -12.65
CA SER A 208 -33.37 17.58 -13.73
C SER A 208 -34.59 18.43 -14.16
N SER A 209 -34.71 19.67 -13.68
CA SER A 209 -35.89 20.53 -13.77
C SER A 209 -35.63 21.72 -14.69
N SER A 210 -36.52 21.92 -15.68
CA SER A 210 -36.39 22.97 -16.70
C SER A 210 -37.01 24.30 -16.25
N SER A 211 -36.64 24.77 -15.06
CA SER A 211 -37.03 26.11 -14.59
C SER A 211 -36.26 27.20 -15.37
N PRO A 212 -36.88 28.35 -15.68
CA PRO A 212 -36.20 29.47 -16.32
C PRO A 212 -34.96 29.97 -15.57
N GLU A 213 -34.91 29.78 -14.25
CA GLU A 213 -33.78 30.14 -13.40
C GLU A 213 -32.63 29.14 -13.51
N THR A 214 -32.93 27.83 -13.51
CA THR A 214 -31.96 26.75 -13.75
C THR A 214 -31.25 26.95 -15.09
N GLN A 215 -31.98 27.29 -16.16
CA GLN A 215 -31.38 27.55 -17.49
C GLN A 215 -30.45 28.78 -17.50
N ARG A 216 -30.74 29.80 -16.69
CA ARG A 216 -29.87 30.98 -16.56
C ARG A 216 -28.58 30.61 -15.84
N LEU A 217 -28.67 29.88 -14.74
CA LEU A 217 -27.52 29.42 -13.95
C LEU A 217 -26.65 28.44 -14.75
N GLU A 218 -27.27 27.49 -15.47
CA GLU A 218 -26.58 26.56 -16.36
C GLU A 218 -25.78 27.28 -17.43
N LYS A 219 -26.34 28.34 -18.04
CA LYS A 219 -25.63 29.16 -19.03
C LYS A 219 -24.44 29.92 -18.42
N ILE A 220 -24.58 30.40 -17.18
CA ILE A 220 -23.51 31.09 -16.46
C ILE A 220 -22.39 30.10 -16.13
N VAL A 221 -22.73 28.98 -15.48
CA VAL A 221 -21.79 27.95 -15.06
C VAL A 221 -21.08 27.33 -16.26
N SER A 222 -21.79 26.95 -17.32
CA SER A 222 -21.17 26.42 -18.55
C SER A 222 -20.23 27.43 -19.23
N SER A 223 -20.58 28.73 -19.25
CA SER A 223 -19.69 29.77 -19.76
C SER A 223 -18.43 29.93 -18.90
N VAL A 224 -18.52 29.74 -17.59
CA VAL A 224 -17.38 29.85 -16.67
C VAL A 224 -16.47 28.62 -16.78
N LEU A 225 -17.05 27.42 -16.81
CA LEU A 225 -16.31 26.17 -17.03
C LEU A 225 -15.55 26.19 -18.36
N SER A 226 -16.17 26.66 -19.44
CA SER A 226 -15.50 26.80 -20.74
C SER A 226 -14.32 27.79 -20.72
N LYS A 227 -14.41 28.87 -19.94
CA LYS A 227 -13.29 29.81 -19.75
C LYS A 227 -12.16 29.18 -18.94
N ARG A 228 -12.49 28.48 -17.86
CA ARG A 228 -11.53 27.70 -17.05
C ARG A 228 -10.77 26.73 -17.94
N ASP A 229 -11.45 25.93 -18.75
CA ASP A 229 -10.80 24.91 -19.58
C ASP A 229 -9.82 25.51 -20.59
N LYS A 230 -10.18 26.65 -21.19
CA LYS A 230 -9.26 27.39 -22.08
C LYS A 230 -8.02 27.87 -21.36
N LEU A 231 -8.16 28.35 -20.12
CA LEU A 231 -7.02 28.82 -19.33
C LEU A 231 -6.12 27.67 -18.86
N ILE A 232 -6.69 26.50 -18.56
CA ILE A 232 -5.92 25.29 -18.25
C ILE A 232 -5.14 24.82 -19.48
N GLN A 233 -5.78 24.81 -20.66
CA GLN A 233 -5.10 24.46 -21.90
C GLN A 233 -3.93 25.42 -22.22
N GLU A 234 -4.15 26.73 -22.11
CA GLU A 234 -3.10 27.74 -22.33
C GLU A 234 -1.98 27.62 -21.29
N LEU A 235 -2.30 27.23 -20.05
CA LEU A 235 -1.34 26.95 -18.99
C LEU A 235 -0.47 25.74 -19.34
N GLU A 236 -1.07 24.64 -19.79
CA GLU A 236 -0.34 23.44 -20.22
C GLU A 236 0.58 23.71 -21.42
N GLU A 237 0.13 24.54 -22.37
CA GLU A 237 0.96 25.00 -23.49
C GLU A 237 2.18 25.80 -23.00
N LEU A 238 2.00 26.71 -22.03
CA LEU A 238 3.11 27.46 -21.44
C LEU A 238 4.06 26.60 -20.58
N GLU A 239 3.55 25.55 -19.93
CA GLU A 239 4.39 24.56 -19.25
C GLU A 239 5.27 23.79 -20.24
N ASN A 240 4.72 23.42 -21.41
CA ASN A 240 5.47 22.74 -22.47
C ASN A 240 6.52 23.64 -23.15
N GLU A 241 6.32 24.96 -23.12
CA GLU A 241 7.29 25.97 -23.62
C GLU A 241 8.34 26.38 -22.56
N ASP A 242 8.36 25.74 -21.38
CA ASP A 242 9.20 26.10 -20.22
C ASP A 242 8.99 27.54 -19.69
N ARG A 243 7.83 28.15 -19.97
CA ARG A 243 7.48 29.54 -19.58
C ARG A 243 6.70 29.58 -18.26
N PHE A 244 7.29 29.02 -17.21
CA PHE A 244 6.64 28.80 -15.91
C PHE A 244 6.13 30.07 -15.21
N SER A 245 6.79 31.22 -15.42
CA SER A 245 6.36 32.50 -14.84
C SER A 245 5.04 33.02 -15.41
N GLU A 246 4.74 32.70 -16.67
CA GLU A 246 3.49 33.07 -17.34
C GLU A 246 2.41 32.04 -17.05
N ALA A 247 2.76 30.76 -17.01
CA ALA A 247 1.90 29.67 -16.56
C ALA A 247 1.37 29.92 -15.13
N TYR A 248 2.22 30.39 -14.21
CA TYR A 248 1.81 30.75 -12.85
C TYR A 248 0.79 31.91 -12.81
N LYS A 249 0.87 32.88 -13.73
CA LYS A 249 -0.12 33.95 -13.82
C LYS A 249 -1.46 33.44 -14.34
N LEU A 250 -1.46 32.46 -15.24
CA LEU A 250 -2.69 31.80 -15.69
C LEU A 250 -3.29 30.93 -14.59
N PHE A 251 -2.45 30.24 -13.82
CA PHE A 251 -2.87 29.45 -12.66
C PHE A 251 -3.65 30.29 -11.63
N GLU A 252 -3.14 31.48 -11.28
CA GLU A 252 -3.83 32.41 -10.39
C GLU A 252 -5.19 32.84 -10.95
N LYS A 253 -5.30 33.09 -12.26
CA LYS A 253 -6.57 33.42 -12.93
C LYS A 253 -7.55 32.23 -12.92
N VAL A 254 -7.07 31.00 -13.08
CA VAL A 254 -7.92 29.80 -12.97
C VAL A 254 -8.48 29.68 -11.55
N ARG A 255 -7.65 29.92 -10.52
CA ARG A 255 -8.06 29.90 -9.11
C ARG A 255 -9.09 30.97 -8.78
N GLU A 256 -8.98 32.16 -9.37
CA GLU A 256 -9.97 33.24 -9.21
C GLU A 256 -11.33 32.90 -9.83
N ILE A 257 -11.35 32.07 -10.87
CA ILE A 257 -12.56 31.74 -11.63
C ILE A 257 -13.26 30.48 -11.08
N ALA A 258 -12.50 29.45 -10.72
CA ALA A 258 -13.03 28.18 -10.24
C ALA A 258 -12.09 27.55 -9.21
N ILE A 259 -12.33 27.87 -7.93
CA ILE A 259 -11.46 27.47 -6.82
C ILE A 259 -11.51 25.95 -6.55
N ASP A 260 -12.63 25.31 -6.88
CA ASP A 260 -12.92 23.90 -6.66
C ASP A 260 -12.51 22.99 -7.84
N THR A 261 -11.61 23.48 -8.71
CA THR A 261 -11.08 22.70 -9.82
C THR A 261 -10.12 21.61 -9.29
N PRO A 262 -10.41 20.30 -9.49
CA PRO A 262 -9.58 19.22 -8.93
C PRO A 262 -8.12 19.24 -9.39
N ALA A 263 -7.88 19.59 -10.67
CA ALA A 263 -6.54 19.65 -11.25
C ALA A 263 -5.66 20.80 -10.69
N LEU A 264 -6.25 21.76 -9.97
CA LEU A 264 -5.54 22.95 -9.50
C LEU A 264 -4.49 22.63 -8.42
N SER A 265 -4.72 21.60 -7.59
CA SER A 265 -3.74 21.17 -6.57
C SER A 265 -2.45 20.66 -7.23
N ASP A 266 -2.59 19.77 -8.22
CA ASP A 266 -1.47 19.14 -8.90
C ASP A 266 -0.69 20.14 -9.75
N ILE A 267 -1.41 21.00 -10.50
CA ILE A 267 -0.80 22.07 -11.31
C ILE A 267 -0.04 23.05 -10.40
N GLY A 268 -0.61 23.42 -9.25
CA GLY A 268 0.04 24.31 -8.29
C GLY A 268 1.35 23.74 -7.75
N GLN A 269 1.36 22.47 -7.35
CA GLN A 269 2.57 21.82 -6.86
C GLN A 269 3.64 21.69 -7.95
N ARG A 270 3.25 21.34 -9.18
CA ARG A 270 4.16 21.22 -10.32
C ARG A 270 4.81 22.55 -10.68
N LEU A 271 4.02 23.62 -10.77
CA LEU A 271 4.53 24.97 -11.06
C LEU A 271 5.41 25.51 -9.93
N GLN A 272 5.09 25.22 -8.67
CA GLN A 272 5.93 25.61 -7.54
C GLN A 272 7.29 24.90 -7.57
N GLN A 273 7.32 23.62 -7.92
CA GLN A 273 8.55 22.85 -8.06
C GLN A 273 9.40 23.35 -9.25
N SER A 274 8.80 23.63 -10.40
CA SER A 274 9.54 24.13 -11.56
C SER A 274 10.09 25.54 -11.34
N GLN A 275 9.36 26.43 -10.67
CA GLN A 275 9.85 27.75 -10.29
C GLN A 275 11.02 27.66 -9.30
N ALA A 276 10.95 26.78 -8.29
CA ALA A 276 12.04 26.59 -7.33
C ALA A 276 13.33 26.05 -8.01
N MET A 277 13.18 25.22 -9.03
CA MET A 277 14.30 24.75 -9.85
C MET A 277 14.90 25.91 -10.67
N LEU A 278 14.08 26.72 -11.34
CA LEU A 278 14.55 27.90 -12.07
C LEU A 278 15.31 28.88 -11.17
N ASP A 279 14.81 29.15 -9.96
CA ASP A 279 15.46 30.05 -9.00
C ASP A 279 16.81 29.48 -8.50
N THR A 280 16.92 28.16 -8.43
CA THR A 280 18.18 27.46 -8.09
C THR A 280 19.23 27.62 -9.20
N PHE A 281 18.82 27.66 -10.47
CA PHE A 281 19.70 27.85 -11.63
C PHE A 281 19.94 29.34 -11.98
N ALA A 282 19.10 30.26 -11.49
CA ALA A 282 19.20 31.69 -11.75
C ALA A 282 20.20 32.42 -10.82
N LEU A 283 20.92 31.71 -9.94
CA LEU A 283 22.05 32.27 -9.21
C LEU A 283 23.13 32.72 -10.20
N PRO A 284 23.51 34.01 -10.24
CA PRO A 284 24.51 34.47 -11.20
C PRO A 284 25.88 33.91 -10.80
N ASP A 285 26.52 33.25 -11.77
CA ASP A 285 27.96 33.00 -11.80
C ASP A 285 28.73 34.24 -11.34
N SER A 286 29.20 34.19 -10.10
CA SER A 286 30.22 35.10 -9.57
C SER A 286 30.98 34.38 -8.45
N ILE A 287 31.81 33.43 -8.88
CA ILE A 287 33.02 33.09 -8.15
C ILE A 287 34.00 34.25 -8.38
N GLU A 288 34.11 35.16 -7.42
CA GLU A 288 35.35 35.92 -7.19
C GLU A 288 35.85 35.66 -5.76
N ASN A 289 36.87 34.80 -5.73
CA ASN A 289 38.06 34.84 -4.88
C ASN A 289 38.09 35.90 -3.76
N GLU A 290 38.23 35.42 -2.51
CA GLU A 290 39.46 35.65 -1.74
C GLU A 290 39.65 34.51 -0.71
N GLN A 291 40.47 33.53 -1.08
CA GLN A 291 41.27 32.80 -0.12
C GLN A 291 42.57 32.36 -0.81
N GLU A 292 43.67 33.06 -0.50
CA GLU A 292 45.00 32.46 -0.59
C GLU A 292 45.68 32.42 0.79
N PRO A 293 46.36 31.30 1.11
CA PRO A 293 47.17 31.14 2.30
C PRO A 293 48.64 31.43 2.00
N SER A 294 49.43 31.78 3.02
CA SER A 294 50.89 31.58 2.94
C SER A 294 51.48 31.06 4.25
N ALA A 295 52.30 30.03 4.09
CA ALA A 295 53.07 29.32 5.09
C ALA A 295 54.20 30.18 5.68
N THR A 296 54.87 29.71 6.76
CA THR A 296 56.31 29.33 6.74
C THR A 296 56.76 28.76 8.11
N LYS A 297 57.57 27.69 8.05
CA LYS A 297 58.31 27.03 9.15
C LYS A 297 59.44 27.90 9.73
N GLY A 298 59.82 27.70 11.00
CA GLY A 298 61.18 28.04 11.46
C GLY A 298 61.43 28.03 12.98
N LYS A 299 62.07 26.97 13.48
CA LYS A 299 62.72 26.93 14.81
C LYS A 299 63.99 27.80 14.81
N LYS A 300 64.24 28.59 15.87
CA LYS A 300 65.42 28.52 16.78
C LYS A 300 65.67 29.84 17.55
N ALA A 301 65.80 29.66 18.87
CA ALA A 301 66.83 30.18 19.75
C ALA A 301 66.93 31.69 20.12
N ALA A 302 66.92 31.88 21.44
CA ALA A 302 67.93 32.60 22.23
C ALA A 302 67.72 34.10 22.59
N LYS A 303 67.51 34.24 23.90
CA LYS A 303 68.25 35.11 24.84
C LYS A 303 67.92 36.61 24.93
N LYS A 304 67.71 36.94 26.22
CA LYS A 304 68.06 38.15 27.00
C LYS A 304 67.06 39.30 26.92
N LYS A 305 66.45 39.79 28.02
CA LYS A 305 66.89 40.21 29.38
C LYS A 305 66.83 41.74 29.44
N LYS A 306 66.14 42.24 30.48
CA LYS A 306 66.15 43.56 31.15
C LYS A 306 64.74 44.18 31.17
N THR A 307 63.98 44.22 32.26
CA THR A 307 64.13 44.89 33.58
C THR A 307 64.32 46.41 33.54
N ALA A 308 63.35 47.08 34.16
CA ALA A 308 63.47 48.15 35.17
C ALA A 308 63.29 49.63 34.77
N GLY A 309 62.52 50.33 35.62
CA GLY A 309 62.43 51.79 35.79
C GLY A 309 60.97 52.26 35.95
N LYS A 310 60.32 52.25 37.12
CA LYS A 310 60.40 53.20 38.28
C LYS A 310 60.30 54.67 37.86
N SER A 311 59.09 55.28 37.91
CA SER A 311 58.58 56.24 38.95
C SER A 311 58.91 57.72 38.66
N PRO A 312 58.26 58.74 39.28
CA PRO A 312 56.87 58.93 39.76
C PRO A 312 56.31 60.36 39.42
N GLU A 313 55.23 60.78 40.10
CA GLU A 313 54.63 62.15 40.21
C GLU A 313 53.74 62.62 39.04
N LYS A 314 52.55 63.23 39.23
CA LYS A 314 52.08 64.14 40.30
C LYS A 314 50.55 64.15 40.40
N ILE A 315 50.10 64.46 41.62
CA ILE A 315 48.72 64.59 42.11
C ILE A 315 47.99 65.79 41.46
N LYS A 316 46.73 65.60 41.08
CA LYS A 316 45.70 66.67 41.16
C LYS A 316 44.40 66.13 41.75
N GLU A 317 44.03 66.85 42.79
CA GLU A 317 42.93 66.76 43.74
C GLU A 317 41.54 66.88 43.09
N LYS A 318 40.59 66.05 43.53
CA LYS A 318 39.14 66.29 43.37
C LYS A 318 38.43 65.95 44.69
N ALA A 319 37.46 66.82 45.02
CA ALA A 319 36.75 67.02 46.27
C ALA A 319 36.01 65.77 46.85
N PRO A 320 35.71 65.76 48.17
CA PRO A 320 35.19 64.60 48.87
C PRO A 320 33.69 64.40 48.60
N ILE A 321 33.33 63.23 48.08
CA ILE A 321 31.93 62.78 47.98
C ILE A 321 31.62 61.93 49.22
N GLU A 322 30.54 62.31 49.90
CA GLU A 322 30.04 61.73 51.14
C GLU A 322 29.82 60.21 51.06
N ARG A 323 30.26 59.53 52.12
CA ARG A 323 30.12 58.09 52.32
C ARG A 323 28.66 57.71 52.53
N ARG A 324 28.12 56.81 51.70
CA ARG A 324 26.91 56.04 52.02
C ARG A 324 27.31 54.71 52.69
N PRO A 325 26.53 54.20 53.65
CA PRO A 325 26.96 53.13 54.54
C PRO A 325 27.00 51.74 53.87
N HIS A 326 27.86 50.91 54.45
CA HIS A 326 28.17 49.51 54.15
C HIS A 326 27.00 48.65 53.61
N ARG A 327 27.20 48.03 52.44
CA ARG A 327 26.50 46.80 52.05
C ARG A 327 27.14 45.62 52.80
N PRO A 328 26.35 44.69 53.40
CA PRO A 328 26.92 43.51 54.04
C PRO A 328 27.51 42.55 52.97
N PRO A 329 28.58 41.80 53.29
CA PRO A 329 29.14 40.82 52.37
C PRO A 329 28.13 39.70 52.13
N ILE A 330 27.70 39.52 50.88
CA ILE A 330 26.84 38.42 50.46
C ILE A 330 27.64 37.13 50.66
N LYS A 331 27.26 36.33 51.66
CA LYS A 331 27.79 34.97 51.84
C LYS A 331 27.12 34.07 50.80
N ILE A 332 27.74 33.95 49.63
CA ILE A 332 27.31 32.99 48.60
C ILE A 332 27.60 31.58 49.15
N PRO A 333 26.60 30.69 49.26
CA PRO A 333 26.81 29.33 49.74
C PRO A 333 27.44 28.48 48.62
N VAL A 334 28.73 28.69 48.35
CA VAL A 334 29.48 28.05 47.26
C VAL A 334 29.35 26.52 47.28
N LYS A 335 29.22 25.90 48.46
CA LYS A 335 29.03 24.45 48.60
C LYS A 335 27.69 23.94 48.05
N THR A 336 26.59 24.69 48.22
CA THR A 336 25.27 24.28 47.72
C THR A 336 25.14 24.53 46.21
N ILE A 337 25.80 25.57 45.71
CA ILE A 337 25.91 25.83 44.27
C ILE A 337 26.76 24.74 43.60
N LEU A 338 27.89 24.35 44.22
CA LEU A 338 28.74 23.29 43.72
C LEU A 338 28.04 21.93 43.75
N SER A 339 27.28 21.60 44.80
CA SER A 339 26.47 20.38 44.84
C SER A 339 25.35 20.39 43.78
N GLY A 340 24.72 21.54 43.56
CA GLY A 340 23.71 21.70 42.49
C GLY A 340 24.30 21.50 41.09
N LEU A 341 25.52 22.01 40.85
CA LEU A 341 26.23 21.83 39.57
C LEU A 341 26.66 20.38 39.34
N VAL A 342 27.12 19.68 40.37
CA VAL A 342 27.45 18.24 40.27
C VAL A 342 26.19 17.43 39.95
N LEU A 343 25.07 17.74 40.60
CA LEU A 343 23.80 17.05 40.37
C LEU A 343 23.30 17.30 38.93
N LEU A 344 23.37 18.54 38.45
CA LEU A 344 23.08 18.88 37.05
C LEU A 344 24.02 18.18 36.06
N ALA A 345 25.31 18.08 36.35
CA ALA A 345 26.26 17.37 35.50
C ALA A 345 25.99 15.86 35.47
N THR A 346 25.61 15.26 36.60
CA THR A 346 25.22 13.84 36.65
C THR A 346 23.92 13.58 35.90
N VAL A 347 22.91 14.43 36.07
CA VAL A 347 21.62 14.29 35.35
C VAL A 347 21.83 14.52 33.85
N GLY A 348 22.60 15.54 33.46
CA GLY A 348 22.95 15.79 32.06
C GLY A 348 23.75 14.65 31.45
N GLY A 349 24.73 14.10 32.17
CA GLY A 349 25.50 12.94 31.75
C GLY A 349 24.66 11.67 31.57
N CYS A 350 23.76 11.39 32.51
CA CYS A 350 22.80 10.28 32.39
C CYS A 350 21.83 10.47 31.23
N THR A 351 21.38 11.70 30.98
CA THR A 351 20.48 12.02 29.86
C THR A 351 21.18 11.83 28.52
N LEU A 352 22.43 12.29 28.38
CA LEU A 352 23.21 12.10 27.14
C LEU A 352 23.55 10.63 26.87
N LEU A 353 23.86 9.85 27.92
CA LEU A 353 24.06 8.41 27.78
C LEU A 353 22.75 7.71 27.36
N TYR A 354 21.61 8.13 27.91
CA TYR A 354 20.30 7.62 27.54
C TYR A 354 19.95 7.90 26.07
N THR A 355 20.14 9.13 25.60
CA THR A 355 19.85 9.48 24.20
C THR A 355 20.78 8.73 23.24
N ASN A 356 22.08 8.66 23.55
CA ASN A 356 23.03 7.95 22.70
C ASN A 356 22.79 6.43 22.65
N ASP A 357 22.38 5.82 23.77
CA ASP A 357 22.02 4.40 23.80
C ASP A 357 20.64 4.14 23.16
N MET A 358 19.69 5.08 23.25
CA MET A 358 18.44 5.03 22.46
C MET A 358 18.74 5.04 20.96
N ASP A 359 19.58 5.97 20.49
CA ASP A 359 19.91 6.11 19.07
C ASP A 359 20.53 4.80 18.51
N LYS A 360 21.41 4.16 19.28
CA LYS A 360 21.98 2.84 18.91
C LYS A 360 20.93 1.74 18.83
N VAL A 361 19.96 1.72 19.75
CA VAL A 361 18.90 0.71 19.71
C VAL A 361 17.97 0.95 18.53
N ILE A 362 17.61 2.20 18.24
CA ILE A 362 16.80 2.57 17.08
C ILE A 362 17.51 2.19 15.77
N GLU A 363 18.81 2.48 15.66
CA GLU A 363 19.63 2.09 14.51
C GLU A 363 19.70 0.55 14.39
N ALA A 364 19.84 -0.16 15.51
CA ALA A 364 19.83 -1.63 15.53
C ALA A 364 18.46 -2.22 15.15
N GLU A 365 17.35 -1.59 15.55
CA GLU A 365 16.01 -2.01 15.16
C GLU A 365 15.78 -1.80 13.65
N SER A 366 16.20 -0.66 13.10
CA SER A 366 16.13 -0.40 11.66
C SER A 366 16.94 -1.43 10.86
N ASN A 367 18.19 -1.67 11.28
CA ASN A 367 19.04 -2.68 10.64
C ASN A 367 18.47 -4.10 10.80
N TRP A 368 17.82 -4.40 11.93
CA TRP A 368 17.15 -5.68 12.14
C TRP A 368 15.95 -5.86 11.22
N ILE A 369 15.13 -4.83 11.03
CA ILE A 369 14.00 -4.85 10.08
C ILE A 369 14.51 -5.18 8.68
N GLU A 370 15.58 -4.52 8.23
CA GLU A 370 16.20 -4.80 6.93
C GLU A 370 16.66 -6.27 6.82
N ILE A 371 17.37 -6.77 7.83
CA ILE A 371 17.86 -8.16 7.87
C ILE A 371 16.68 -9.14 7.88
N LYS A 372 15.66 -8.89 8.70
CA LYS A 372 14.49 -9.77 8.90
C LYS A 372 13.72 -9.95 7.60
N TYR A 373 13.40 -8.86 6.91
CA TYR A 373 12.56 -8.87 5.70
C TYR A 373 13.34 -9.06 4.40
N ARG A 374 14.68 -9.08 4.42
CA ARG A 374 15.46 -9.42 3.22
C ARG A 374 15.14 -10.85 2.77
N PRO A 375 14.64 -11.05 1.52
CA PRO A 375 14.38 -12.37 0.98
C PRO A 375 15.69 -13.15 0.83
N CYS A 376 15.67 -14.43 1.18
CA CYS A 376 16.83 -15.32 1.05
C CYS A 376 16.38 -16.58 0.34
N THR A 377 16.95 -16.84 -0.83
CA THR A 377 16.61 -18.00 -1.68
C THR A 377 17.83 -18.90 -1.87
N THR A 378 19.05 -18.37 -1.69
CA THR A 378 20.29 -19.13 -1.86
C THR A 378 20.98 -19.40 -0.53
N PRO A 379 21.71 -20.52 -0.38
CA PRO A 379 22.44 -20.84 0.85
C PRO A 379 23.47 -19.77 1.25
N ASP A 380 24.06 -19.07 0.28
CA ASP A 380 25.00 -17.98 0.53
C ASP A 380 24.31 -16.75 1.15
N GLN A 381 23.10 -16.42 0.70
CA GLN A 381 22.30 -15.34 1.28
C GLN A 381 21.92 -15.64 2.73
N PHE A 382 21.56 -16.89 3.07
CA PHE A 382 21.31 -17.30 4.45
C PHE A 382 22.56 -17.15 5.34
N LYS A 383 23.75 -17.51 4.83
CA LYS A 383 25.01 -17.32 5.56
C LYS A 383 25.34 -15.85 5.80
N GLN A 384 25.15 -15.00 4.79
CA GLN A 384 25.36 -13.56 4.92
C GLN A 384 24.36 -12.93 5.91
N LYS A 385 23.10 -13.35 5.87
CA LYS A 385 22.05 -12.94 6.81
C LYS A 385 22.40 -13.30 8.26
N ARG A 386 22.95 -14.50 8.50
CA ARG A 386 23.47 -14.87 9.83
C ARG A 386 24.61 -13.96 10.28
N ILE A 387 25.61 -13.72 9.43
CA ILE A 387 26.76 -12.87 9.78
C ILE A 387 26.30 -11.46 10.17
N GLN A 388 25.35 -10.90 9.42
CA GLN A 388 24.78 -9.58 9.71
C GLN A 388 23.98 -9.57 11.03
N ALA A 389 23.18 -10.60 11.28
CA ALA A 389 22.44 -10.76 12.52
C ALA A 389 23.36 -10.93 13.74
N GLU A 390 24.44 -11.71 13.63
CA GLU A 390 25.45 -11.88 14.68
C GLU A 390 26.22 -10.59 14.95
N LYS A 391 26.57 -9.83 13.90
CA LYS A 391 27.18 -8.50 14.06
C LYS A 391 26.27 -7.56 14.86
N LEU A 392 24.96 -7.63 14.62
CA LEU A 392 23.97 -6.82 15.32
C LEU A 392 23.82 -7.21 16.80
N LEU A 393 23.92 -8.50 17.12
CA LEU A 393 24.01 -8.97 18.51
C LEU A 393 25.26 -8.42 19.23
N VAL A 394 26.39 -8.30 18.53
CA VAL A 394 27.62 -7.72 19.10
C VAL A 394 27.45 -6.22 19.35
N SER A 395 26.82 -5.47 18.44
CA SER A 395 26.57 -4.04 18.65
C SER A 395 25.59 -3.79 19.79
N LEU A 396 24.57 -4.64 19.96
CA LEU A 396 23.59 -4.53 21.06
C LEU A 396 24.23 -4.70 22.44
N LYS A 397 25.28 -5.53 22.58
CA LYS A 397 26.04 -5.66 23.83
C LYS A 397 26.77 -4.39 24.27
N SER A 398 26.92 -3.41 23.37
CA SER A 398 27.58 -2.12 23.67
C SER A 398 26.63 -1.06 24.27
N VAL A 399 25.36 -1.43 24.47
CA VAL A 399 24.32 -0.61 25.12
C VAL A 399 24.38 -0.85 26.63
N TYR A 400 24.52 0.21 27.41
CA TYR A 400 24.75 0.15 28.85
C TYR A 400 23.47 0.29 29.68
N ILE A 401 22.46 0.97 29.14
CA ILE A 401 21.22 1.25 29.87
C ILE A 401 20.19 0.10 29.69
N PRO A 402 19.79 -0.59 30.78
CA PRO A 402 18.83 -1.67 30.69
C PRO A 402 17.39 -1.14 30.50
N GLY A 403 16.57 -1.87 29.75
CA GLY A 403 15.13 -1.56 29.57
C GLY A 403 14.77 -0.87 28.25
N LEU A 404 15.76 -0.51 27.43
CA LEU A 404 15.59 0.16 26.13
C LEU A 404 15.09 -0.74 24.99
N GLY A 405 14.67 -1.98 25.25
CA GLY A 405 14.20 -2.91 24.20
C GLY A 405 15.26 -3.90 23.68
N GLN A 406 16.55 -3.74 24.05
CA GLN A 406 17.66 -4.61 23.62
C GLN A 406 17.39 -6.12 23.80
N LYS A 407 16.78 -6.52 24.93
CA LYS A 407 16.48 -7.93 25.22
C LYS A 407 15.41 -8.52 24.30
N LYS A 408 14.44 -7.69 23.88
CA LYS A 408 13.39 -8.10 22.94
C LYS A 408 14.01 -8.36 21.57
N LEU A 409 14.88 -7.43 21.14
CA LEU A 409 15.59 -7.54 19.86
C LEU A 409 16.55 -8.73 19.84
N GLU A 410 17.33 -8.96 20.91
CA GLU A 410 18.18 -10.15 21.05
C GLU A 410 17.38 -11.45 20.98
N ALA A 411 16.21 -11.51 21.62
CA ALA A 411 15.33 -12.67 21.57
C ALA A 411 14.78 -12.92 20.15
N GLU A 412 14.36 -11.88 19.45
CA GLU A 412 13.90 -11.99 18.05
C GLU A 412 15.01 -12.50 17.12
N ILE A 413 16.23 -11.98 17.27
CA ILE A 413 17.38 -12.42 16.47
C ILE A 413 17.68 -13.89 16.75
N HIS A 414 17.72 -14.29 18.02
CA HIS A 414 17.96 -15.69 18.38
C HIS A 414 16.84 -16.63 17.91
N ASN A 415 15.58 -16.18 17.90
CA ASN A 415 14.47 -16.97 17.37
C ASN A 415 14.61 -17.20 15.86
N LEU A 416 14.98 -16.17 15.09
CA LEU A 416 15.19 -16.30 13.65
C LEU A 416 16.38 -17.21 13.32
N LEU A 417 17.52 -17.04 14.00
CA LEU A 417 18.71 -17.86 13.78
C LEU A 417 18.52 -19.32 14.19
N ASN A 418 17.63 -19.59 15.17
CA ASN A 418 17.33 -20.94 15.61
C ASN A 418 16.14 -21.59 14.90
N ALA A 419 15.39 -20.84 14.08
CA ALA A 419 14.25 -21.35 13.35
C ALA A 419 14.67 -22.54 12.47
N PRO A 420 13.87 -23.63 12.44
CA PRO A 420 14.19 -24.82 11.66
C PRO A 420 14.33 -24.48 10.18
N ASP A 421 13.52 -23.57 9.66
CA ASP A 421 13.51 -23.21 8.23
C ASP A 421 14.73 -22.38 7.85
N PHE A 422 15.22 -21.53 8.76
CA PHE A 422 16.46 -20.78 8.57
C PHE A 422 17.69 -21.70 8.52
N LYS A 423 17.72 -22.72 9.40
CA LYS A 423 18.78 -23.74 9.41
C LYS A 423 18.76 -24.63 8.17
N LYS A 424 17.56 -24.97 7.67
CA LYS A 424 17.39 -25.73 6.41
C LYS A 424 17.81 -24.91 5.19
N GLY A 425 17.44 -23.62 5.12
CA GLY A 425 17.86 -22.70 4.06
C GLY A 425 19.38 -22.48 4.03
N GLU A 426 20.03 -22.46 5.20
CA GLU A 426 21.50 -22.42 5.30
C GLU A 426 22.17 -23.72 4.83
N ALA A 427 21.52 -24.87 5.05
CA ALA A 427 21.99 -26.19 4.62
C ALA A 427 21.77 -26.46 3.11
N GLY A 428 20.84 -25.75 2.47
CA GLY A 428 20.55 -25.83 1.02
C GLY A 428 19.44 -26.80 0.63
N ASP A 429 18.60 -27.19 1.58
CA ASP A 429 17.41 -28.01 1.36
C ASP A 429 16.21 -27.09 1.11
N LEU A 430 15.74 -27.02 -0.14
CA LEU A 430 14.65 -26.14 -0.59
C LEU A 430 13.40 -26.97 -0.90
N GLU A 431 12.22 -26.40 -0.63
CA GLU A 431 10.96 -27.04 -1.01
C GLU A 431 10.70 -26.85 -2.50
N TYR A 432 10.61 -27.95 -3.25
CA TYR A 432 10.35 -27.97 -4.69
C TYR A 432 9.21 -28.95 -5.01
N LYS A 433 8.09 -28.40 -5.50
CA LYS A 433 6.86 -29.16 -5.84
C LYS A 433 6.39 -30.11 -4.73
N GLY A 434 6.39 -29.61 -3.49
CA GLY A 434 5.92 -30.34 -2.30
C GLY A 434 6.92 -31.34 -1.70
N ASN A 435 8.15 -31.42 -2.22
CA ASN A 435 9.22 -32.25 -1.67
C ASN A 435 10.43 -31.39 -1.29
N VAL A 436 11.06 -31.71 -0.16
CA VAL A 436 12.32 -31.07 0.26
C VAL A 436 13.47 -31.68 -0.55
N LEU A 437 14.05 -30.90 -1.46
CA LEU A 437 15.12 -31.33 -2.36
C LEU A 437 16.35 -30.40 -2.26
N PRO A 438 17.57 -30.95 -2.39
CA PRO A 438 18.78 -30.13 -2.43
C PRO A 438 18.80 -29.21 -3.66
N ALA A 439 19.28 -27.97 -3.50
CA ALA A 439 19.46 -27.01 -4.60
C ALA A 439 20.10 -27.56 -5.90
N PRO A 440 21.19 -28.38 -5.87
CA PRO A 440 21.75 -28.93 -7.10
C PRO A 440 20.80 -29.91 -7.83
N VAL A 441 19.93 -30.60 -7.07
CA VAL A 441 18.92 -31.49 -7.65
C VAL A 441 17.80 -30.67 -8.28
N ILE A 442 17.40 -29.56 -7.67
CA ILE A 442 16.36 -28.68 -8.22
C ILE A 442 16.81 -28.05 -9.54
N ASN A 443 18.04 -27.52 -9.60
CA ASN A 443 18.59 -26.92 -10.82
C ASN A 443 18.64 -27.92 -12.00
N LEU A 444 18.77 -29.22 -11.70
CA LEU A 444 18.71 -30.29 -12.69
C LEU A 444 17.27 -30.57 -13.16
N LEU A 445 16.31 -30.57 -12.23
CA LEU A 445 14.91 -30.95 -12.49
C LEU A 445 14.08 -29.82 -13.11
N GLU A 446 14.36 -28.56 -12.78
CA GLU A 446 13.60 -27.40 -13.23
C GLU A 446 13.48 -27.27 -14.76
N PRO A 447 14.57 -27.34 -15.55
CA PRO A 447 14.45 -27.24 -17.01
C PRO A 447 13.63 -28.40 -17.61
N ILE A 448 13.80 -29.62 -17.07
CA ILE A 448 13.06 -30.81 -17.49
C ILE A 448 11.56 -30.61 -17.22
N ASP A 449 11.22 -30.17 -16.01
CA ASP A 449 9.84 -29.92 -15.60
C ASP A 449 9.15 -28.85 -16.43
N LYS A 450 9.88 -27.81 -16.83
CA LYS A 450 9.36 -26.78 -17.74
C LYS A 450 8.97 -27.37 -19.10
N LYS A 451 9.82 -28.23 -19.66
CA LYS A 451 9.53 -28.88 -20.95
C LYS A 451 8.41 -29.93 -20.83
N ILE A 452 8.31 -30.67 -19.72
CA ILE A 452 7.17 -31.56 -19.43
C ILE A 452 5.86 -30.78 -19.47
N ASN A 453 5.84 -29.60 -18.83
CA ASN A 453 4.65 -28.74 -18.81
C ASN A 453 4.31 -28.21 -20.22
N ALA A 454 5.32 -27.87 -21.03
CA ALA A 454 5.11 -27.45 -22.41
C ALA A 454 4.51 -28.58 -23.27
N ALA A 455 5.04 -29.80 -23.16
CA ALA A 455 4.51 -30.99 -23.83
C ALA A 455 3.07 -31.31 -23.39
N ALA A 456 2.77 -31.17 -22.09
CA ALA A 456 1.42 -31.30 -21.56
C ALA A 456 0.47 -30.21 -22.09
N GLY A 457 0.96 -28.99 -22.29
CA GLY A 457 0.23 -27.89 -22.92
C GLY A 457 -0.14 -28.19 -24.37
N ALA A 458 0.80 -28.69 -25.17
CA ALA A 458 0.55 -29.12 -26.55
C ALA A 458 -0.49 -30.26 -26.62
N ALA A 459 -0.40 -31.23 -25.69
CA ALA A 459 -1.37 -32.32 -25.61
C ALA A 459 -2.80 -31.82 -25.30
N ARG A 460 -2.96 -30.78 -24.46
CA ARG A 460 -4.26 -30.16 -24.16
C ARG A 460 -4.86 -29.41 -25.34
N LYS A 461 -4.04 -28.95 -26.29
CA LYS A 461 -4.47 -28.27 -27.52
C LYS A 461 -4.83 -29.24 -28.64
N GLU A 462 -4.82 -30.55 -28.37
CA GLU A 462 -5.01 -31.62 -29.37
C GLU A 462 -3.94 -31.64 -30.48
N GLU A 463 -2.81 -30.98 -30.26
CA GLU A 463 -1.64 -30.97 -31.14
C GLU A 463 -0.78 -32.22 -30.87
N PHE A 464 -1.36 -33.41 -31.09
CA PHE A 464 -0.76 -34.68 -30.66
C PHE A 464 0.62 -34.96 -31.28
N THR A 465 0.85 -34.57 -32.53
CA THR A 465 2.16 -34.74 -33.20
C THR A 465 3.24 -33.91 -32.54
N GLU A 466 2.94 -32.65 -32.19
CA GLU A 466 3.88 -31.75 -31.51
C GLU A 466 4.12 -32.20 -30.07
N ALA A 467 3.07 -32.61 -29.36
CA ALA A 467 3.18 -33.17 -28.02
C ALA A 467 4.07 -34.43 -27.98
N LEU A 468 3.95 -35.32 -28.96
CA LEU A 468 4.79 -36.54 -29.05
C LEU A 468 6.27 -36.20 -29.23
N VAL A 469 6.60 -35.28 -30.14
CA VAL A 469 7.99 -34.85 -30.37
C VAL A 469 8.58 -34.24 -29.10
N LEU A 470 7.84 -33.36 -28.43
CA LEU A 470 8.29 -32.72 -27.20
C LEU A 470 8.47 -33.73 -26.06
N TYR A 471 7.56 -34.69 -25.89
CA TYR A 471 7.72 -35.73 -24.87
C TYR A 471 8.90 -36.67 -25.16
N GLU A 472 9.18 -37.01 -26.42
CA GLU A 472 10.35 -37.80 -26.81
C GLU A 472 11.66 -37.04 -26.57
N GLU A 473 11.71 -35.74 -26.90
CA GLU A 473 12.87 -34.88 -26.62
C GLU A 473 13.16 -34.86 -25.11
N VAL A 474 12.16 -34.58 -24.29
CA VAL A 474 12.31 -34.46 -22.83
C VAL A 474 12.68 -35.80 -22.20
N LEU A 475 12.22 -36.92 -22.74
CA LEU A 475 12.62 -38.25 -22.28
C LEU A 475 14.14 -38.46 -22.46
N THR A 476 14.67 -38.13 -23.64
CA THR A 476 16.11 -38.26 -23.91
C THR A 476 16.95 -37.33 -23.04
N GLU A 477 16.48 -36.11 -22.78
CA GLU A 477 17.16 -35.17 -21.89
C GLU A 477 17.13 -35.66 -20.43
N ALA A 478 16.01 -36.18 -19.96
CA ALA A 478 15.91 -36.72 -18.60
C ALA A 478 16.79 -37.97 -18.39
N GLU A 479 16.95 -38.81 -19.42
CA GLU A 479 17.83 -39.99 -19.36
C GLU A 479 19.32 -39.61 -19.39
N THR A 480 19.69 -38.62 -20.20
CA THR A 480 21.07 -38.13 -20.31
C THR A 480 21.50 -37.27 -19.11
N ALA A 481 20.54 -36.61 -18.44
CA ALA A 481 20.76 -35.80 -17.26
C ALA A 481 21.04 -36.61 -15.98
N LYS A 482 20.96 -37.94 -16.00
CA LYS A 482 21.18 -38.78 -14.82
C LYS A 482 22.63 -38.69 -14.32
N PRO A 483 22.89 -38.14 -13.12
CA PRO A 483 24.24 -38.06 -12.58
C PRO A 483 24.83 -39.44 -12.28
N GLY A 484 26.16 -39.55 -12.40
CA GLY A 484 26.89 -40.75 -12.05
C GLY A 484 26.75 -41.11 -10.57
N ALA A 485 26.75 -42.40 -10.23
CA ALA A 485 26.47 -42.89 -8.87
C ALA A 485 27.42 -42.38 -7.77
N LEU A 486 28.55 -41.77 -8.15
CA LEU A 486 29.55 -41.20 -7.24
C LEU A 486 29.37 -39.69 -7.00
N GLU A 487 28.43 -39.04 -7.69
CA GLU A 487 28.18 -37.60 -7.54
C GLU A 487 27.32 -37.28 -6.31
N PRO A 488 27.52 -36.11 -5.68
CA PRO A 488 26.75 -35.70 -4.52
C PRO A 488 25.26 -35.59 -4.87
N HIS A 489 24.40 -36.19 -4.05
CA HIS A 489 22.94 -36.24 -4.24
C HIS A 489 22.46 -37.03 -5.48
N ALA A 490 23.33 -37.81 -6.13
CA ALA A 490 22.98 -38.59 -7.32
C ALA A 490 21.85 -39.60 -7.06
N ALA A 491 21.79 -40.22 -5.88
CA ALA A 491 20.71 -41.14 -5.53
C ALA A 491 19.33 -40.44 -5.51
N THR A 492 19.26 -39.25 -4.92
CA THR A 492 18.03 -38.44 -4.84
C THR A 492 17.64 -37.89 -6.21
N ALA A 493 18.61 -37.38 -6.97
CA ALA A 493 18.37 -36.90 -8.33
C ALA A 493 17.86 -38.00 -9.28
N ASN A 494 18.52 -39.17 -9.27
CA ASN A 494 18.13 -40.30 -10.11
C ASN A 494 16.73 -40.82 -9.75
N ALA A 495 16.40 -40.94 -8.45
CA ALA A 495 15.07 -41.36 -8.02
C ALA A 495 13.97 -40.39 -8.47
N GLU A 496 14.25 -39.09 -8.49
CA GLU A 496 13.28 -38.05 -8.85
C GLU A 496 13.15 -37.87 -10.38
N LEU A 497 14.23 -38.12 -11.13
CA LEU A 497 14.21 -38.28 -12.59
C LEU A 497 13.44 -39.53 -13.02
N ASP A 498 13.63 -40.66 -12.33
CA ASP A 498 12.93 -41.91 -12.66
C ASP A 498 11.40 -41.77 -12.53
N LYS A 499 10.92 -41.02 -11.53
CA LYS A 499 9.48 -40.70 -11.41
C LYS A 499 8.98 -39.92 -12.63
N ARG A 500 9.73 -38.92 -13.10
CA ARG A 500 9.36 -38.10 -14.28
C ARG A 500 9.41 -38.92 -15.56
N ILE A 501 10.45 -39.72 -15.75
CA ILE A 501 10.57 -40.64 -16.88
C ILE A 501 9.38 -41.61 -16.93
N LYS A 502 8.95 -42.13 -15.78
CA LYS A 502 7.76 -42.98 -15.70
C LYS A 502 6.50 -42.23 -16.18
N VAL A 503 6.26 -41.03 -15.68
CA VAL A 503 5.13 -40.18 -16.08
C VAL A 503 5.16 -39.84 -17.57
N ILE A 504 6.33 -39.49 -18.11
CA ILE A 504 6.51 -39.19 -19.54
C ILE A 504 6.16 -40.42 -20.38
N ASN A 505 6.63 -41.61 -20.01
CA ASN A 505 6.33 -42.84 -20.74
C ASN A 505 4.83 -43.19 -20.70
N GLU A 506 4.17 -43.04 -19.55
CA GLU A 506 2.72 -43.21 -19.43
C GLU A 506 1.98 -42.25 -20.39
N LYS A 507 2.37 -40.98 -20.41
CA LYS A 507 1.77 -39.97 -21.30
C LYS A 507 2.03 -40.22 -22.78
N LEU A 508 3.24 -40.66 -23.16
CA LEU A 508 3.56 -41.06 -24.53
C LEU A 508 2.67 -42.21 -25.00
N THR A 509 2.43 -43.22 -24.14
CA THR A 509 1.53 -44.32 -24.52
C THR A 509 0.09 -43.86 -24.70
N GLU A 510 -0.40 -42.99 -23.81
CA GLU A 510 -1.75 -42.42 -23.88
C GLU A 510 -1.95 -41.64 -25.19
N ILE A 511 -1.04 -40.72 -25.52
CA ILE A 511 -1.13 -39.89 -26.72
C ILE A 511 -1.04 -40.75 -28.00
N ARG A 512 -0.15 -41.76 -28.05
CA ARG A 512 -0.07 -42.68 -29.20
C ARG A 512 -1.37 -43.46 -29.42
N THR A 513 -2.06 -43.85 -28.35
CA THR A 513 -3.36 -44.52 -28.47
C THR A 513 -4.46 -43.60 -28.98
N GLN A 514 -4.48 -42.34 -28.52
CA GLN A 514 -5.46 -41.34 -28.95
C GLN A 514 -5.25 -40.94 -30.42
N ALA A 515 -4.01 -40.64 -30.81
CA ALA A 515 -3.66 -40.33 -32.20
C ALA A 515 -4.03 -41.49 -33.16
N GLY A 516 -3.76 -42.74 -32.76
CA GLY A 516 -4.13 -43.91 -33.56
C GLY A 516 -5.64 -44.20 -33.63
N GLN A 517 -6.44 -43.73 -32.67
CA GLN A 517 -7.90 -43.79 -32.74
C GLN A 517 -8.47 -42.71 -33.66
N GLU A 518 -7.89 -41.52 -33.63
CA GLU A 518 -8.29 -40.40 -34.47
C GLU A 518 -8.01 -40.67 -35.96
N GLU A 519 -6.86 -41.27 -36.28
CA GLU A 519 -6.51 -41.68 -37.65
C GLU A 519 -7.52 -42.70 -38.19
N LYS A 520 -7.85 -43.73 -37.39
CA LYS A 520 -8.88 -44.73 -37.75
C LYS A 520 -10.27 -44.12 -37.91
N PHE A 521 -10.62 -43.11 -37.12
CA PHE A 521 -11.89 -42.40 -37.24
C PHE A 521 -11.95 -41.58 -38.54
N LYS A 522 -10.86 -40.89 -38.90
CA LYS A 522 -10.73 -40.17 -40.18
C LYS A 522 -10.87 -41.11 -41.37
N GLU A 523 -10.15 -42.24 -41.38
CA GLU A 523 -10.25 -43.25 -42.44
C GLU A 523 -11.68 -43.80 -42.61
N ARG A 524 -12.37 -44.09 -41.49
CA ARG A 524 -13.75 -44.57 -41.51
C ARG A 524 -14.72 -43.54 -42.10
N ASN A 525 -14.59 -42.27 -41.74
CA ASN A 525 -15.44 -41.19 -42.26
C ASN A 525 -15.20 -40.96 -43.76
N GLU A 526 -13.96 -41.04 -44.23
CA GLU A 526 -13.66 -40.97 -45.66
C GLU A 526 -14.25 -42.16 -46.43
N ALA A 527 -14.15 -43.37 -45.88
CA ALA A 527 -14.76 -44.56 -46.47
C ALA A 527 -16.29 -44.46 -46.55
N GLU A 528 -16.93 -43.92 -45.51
CA GLU A 528 -18.38 -43.68 -45.50
C GLU A 528 -18.81 -42.65 -46.54
N LYS A 529 -18.05 -41.55 -46.68
CA LYS A 529 -18.29 -40.54 -47.71
C LYS A 529 -18.20 -41.14 -49.12
N ARG A 530 -17.16 -41.93 -49.40
CA ARG A 530 -17.01 -42.66 -50.68
C ARG A 530 -18.18 -43.61 -50.92
N TYR A 531 -18.64 -44.32 -49.89
CA TYR A 531 -19.79 -45.21 -50.00
C TYR A 531 -21.08 -44.47 -50.32
N GLN A 532 -21.33 -43.31 -49.71
CA GLN A 532 -22.47 -42.47 -50.03
C GLN A 532 -22.41 -41.89 -51.45
N GLU A 533 -21.24 -41.47 -51.91
CA GLU A 533 -21.04 -41.03 -53.30
C GLU A 533 -21.37 -42.15 -54.31
N VAL A 534 -20.95 -43.39 -54.01
CA VAL A 534 -21.28 -44.57 -54.82
C VAL A 534 -22.78 -44.84 -54.82
N ILE A 535 -23.47 -44.79 -53.68
CA ILE A 535 -24.93 -44.93 -53.61
C ILE A 535 -25.63 -43.85 -54.45
N ALA A 536 -25.20 -42.60 -54.33
CA ALA A 536 -25.76 -41.50 -55.10
C ALA A 536 -25.55 -41.69 -56.62
N SER A 537 -24.42 -42.27 -57.02
CA SER A 537 -24.15 -42.61 -58.42
C SER A 537 -25.08 -43.71 -58.95
N PHE A 538 -25.35 -44.75 -58.15
CA PHE A 538 -26.31 -45.80 -58.51
C PHE A 538 -27.75 -45.29 -58.56
N GLN A 539 -28.14 -44.37 -57.68
CA GLN A 539 -29.47 -43.76 -57.71
C GLN A 539 -29.68 -42.88 -58.96
N LYS A 540 -28.62 -42.21 -59.44
CA LYS A 540 -28.67 -41.43 -60.69
C LYS A 540 -28.81 -42.31 -61.92
N LEU A 541 -28.25 -43.52 -61.92
CA LEU A 541 -28.39 -44.49 -63.02
C LEU A 541 -29.77 -45.18 -63.07
N LYS A 542 -30.55 -45.09 -61.99
CA LYS A 542 -31.89 -45.69 -61.87
C LYS A 542 -33.02 -44.75 -62.33
N LYS A 543 -32.72 -43.46 -62.52
CA LYS A 543 -33.58 -42.49 -63.21
C LYS A 543 -33.19 -42.43 -64.67
#